data_AF-A0A4Q6A4P9-F1
#
_entry.id   AF-A0A4Q6A4P9-F1
#
_cell.length_a   1.000
_cell.length_b   1.000
_cell.length_c   1.000
_cell.angle_alpha   90.00
_cell.angle_beta   90.00
_cell.angle_gamma   90.00
#
_symmetry.space_group_name_H-M   'P 1'
#
loop_
_entity.id
_entity.type
_entity.pdbx_description
1 polymer ?
#
loop_
_entity_poly.entity_id
_entity_poly.type
_entity_poly.pdbx_seq_one_letter_code
_entity_poly.pdbx_strand_id
1 'polypeptide(L)'
;MKKFLLITAFFISTFPIFAQAKHTADRSDTAPYPTGLFRSVNGTYFDLENEYANAGLSGQLNILNWLQGRVAGLQVYNYYGTAIPFIRNYPAVIYVDEMRTDATFLSMLPVQDIALVKVIKNASVLGTRGGAIAIYTKRGEADEEESEESGK
;
A
#
# COMPACT_ATOMS: atom_id res chain seq x y z
N MET A 1 22.13 59.79 26.67
CA MET A 1 21.82 59.14 25.38
C MET A 1 22.01 57.64 25.55
N LYS A 2 20.88 56.91 25.63
CA LYS A 2 20.78 55.49 26.00
C LYS A 2 21.26 54.60 24.84
N LYS A 3 22.27 53.77 25.07
CA LYS A 3 22.62 52.66 24.16
C LYS A 3 22.02 51.38 24.72
N PHE A 4 20.88 50.99 24.17
CA PHE A 4 20.25 49.69 24.44
C PHE A 4 21.07 48.60 23.74
N LEU A 5 21.67 47.72 24.53
CA LEU A 5 22.32 46.51 24.06
C LEU A 5 21.24 45.43 23.93
N LEU A 6 20.99 45.02 22.69
CA LEU A 6 19.92 44.13 22.27
C LEU A 6 20.44 42.69 22.37
N ILE A 7 20.02 41.95 23.39
CA ILE A 7 20.32 40.51 23.54
C ILE A 7 19.24 39.74 22.81
N THR A 8 19.54 39.26 21.60
CA THR A 8 18.70 38.29 20.90
C THR A 8 19.02 36.89 21.42
N ALA A 9 18.15 36.38 22.30
CA ALA A 9 18.19 35.00 22.75
C ALA A 9 17.68 34.08 21.63
N PHE A 10 18.56 33.25 21.08
CA PHE A 10 18.23 32.21 20.11
C PHE A 10 17.73 30.98 20.88
N PHE A 11 16.41 30.85 21.04
CA PHE A 11 15.77 29.72 21.70
C PHE A 11 15.69 28.55 20.71
N ILE A 12 16.67 27.66 20.71
CA ILE A 12 16.63 26.44 19.89
C ILE A 12 15.75 25.44 20.64
N SER A 13 14.47 25.36 20.27
CA SER A 13 13.58 24.31 20.76
C SER A 13 14.00 22.96 20.18
N THR A 14 14.46 22.05 21.02
CA THR A 14 14.62 20.64 20.64
C THR A 14 13.23 20.02 20.52
N PHE A 15 12.73 19.87 19.30
CA PHE A 15 11.59 18.99 19.06
C PHE A 15 12.02 17.56 19.40
N PRO A 16 11.32 16.85 20.31
CA PRO A 16 11.57 15.43 20.49
C PRO A 16 11.26 14.74 19.16
N ILE A 17 12.29 14.11 18.60
CA ILE A 17 12.18 13.20 17.48
C ILE A 17 11.24 12.09 17.95
N PHE A 18 9.99 12.13 17.48
CA PHE A 18 9.08 11.01 17.63
C PHE A 18 9.73 9.85 16.86
N ALA A 19 10.42 8.99 17.59
CA ALA A 19 10.97 7.76 17.06
C ALA A 19 9.81 6.97 16.49
N GLN A 20 9.72 6.87 15.16
CA GLN A 20 8.81 5.93 14.54
C GLN A 20 9.21 4.56 15.06
N ALA A 21 8.35 3.99 15.90
CA ALA A 21 8.42 2.60 16.28
C ALA A 21 8.49 1.79 14.99
N LYS A 22 9.54 0.98 14.85
CA LYS A 22 9.64 -0.02 13.79
C LYS A 22 8.45 -0.97 13.95
N HIS A 23 7.39 -0.72 13.21
CA HIS A 23 6.26 -1.63 13.07
C HIS A 23 6.05 -1.95 11.60
N THR A 24 7.11 -2.45 10.97
CA THR A 24 6.94 -3.30 9.79
C THR A 24 7.55 -4.62 10.19
N ALA A 25 6.85 -5.31 11.10
CA ALA A 25 7.07 -6.72 11.31
C ALA A 25 6.94 -7.38 9.93
N ASP A 26 8.03 -8.03 9.56
CA ASP A 26 8.23 -8.84 8.37
C ASP A 26 7.21 -9.99 8.35
N ARG A 27 5.96 -9.70 8.00
CA ARG A 27 4.93 -10.71 7.74
C ARG A 27 5.09 -11.27 6.32
N SER A 28 6.32 -11.44 5.83
CA SER A 28 6.57 -12.01 4.50
C SER A 28 6.41 -13.54 4.47
N ASP A 29 6.36 -14.20 5.63
CA ASP A 29 6.29 -15.67 5.71
C ASP A 29 4.88 -16.26 5.82
N THR A 30 3.83 -15.47 6.08
CA THR A 30 2.48 -16.00 6.39
C THR A 30 1.31 -15.33 5.66
N ALA A 31 1.56 -14.54 4.61
CA ALA A 31 0.46 -14.02 3.80
C ALA A 31 0.01 -15.09 2.78
N PRO A 32 -1.24 -15.61 2.84
CA PRO A 32 -1.73 -16.65 1.92
C PRO A 32 -1.93 -16.17 0.48
N TYR A 33 -1.72 -14.87 0.23
CA TYR A 33 -2.08 -14.25 -1.05
C TYR A 33 -1.02 -14.39 -2.15
N PRO A 34 0.24 -13.92 -1.96
CA PRO A 34 1.23 -13.97 -3.04
C PRO A 34 1.74 -15.41 -3.27
N THR A 35 1.70 -15.86 -4.51
CA THR A 35 2.14 -17.19 -4.93
C THR A 35 3.26 -17.12 -5.98
N GLY A 36 3.89 -18.26 -6.24
CA GLY A 36 4.90 -18.45 -7.27
C GLY A 36 5.94 -17.33 -7.36
N LEU A 37 6.00 -16.70 -8.53
CA LEU A 37 6.94 -15.62 -8.82
C LEU A 37 6.71 -14.39 -7.95
N PHE A 38 5.45 -14.01 -7.72
CA PHE A 38 5.11 -12.83 -6.94
C PHE A 38 5.54 -12.97 -5.49
N ARG A 39 5.57 -14.18 -4.92
CA ARG A 39 6.13 -14.40 -3.57
C ARG A 39 7.63 -14.17 -3.52
N SER A 40 8.37 -14.67 -4.52
CA SER A 40 9.85 -14.62 -4.55
C SER A 40 10.43 -13.22 -4.75
N VAL A 41 9.71 -12.33 -5.42
CA VAL A 41 10.20 -10.98 -5.73
C VAL A 41 10.08 -10.09 -4.49
N ASN A 42 11.14 -9.34 -4.16
CA ASN A 42 11.10 -8.42 -3.02
C ASN A 42 10.11 -7.26 -3.26
N GLY A 43 9.35 -6.91 -2.22
CA GLY A 43 8.43 -5.78 -2.26
C GLY A 43 8.03 -5.33 -0.86
N THR A 44 7.40 -4.16 -0.77
CA THR A 44 6.80 -3.65 0.47
C THR A 44 5.35 -4.11 0.55
N TYR A 45 4.97 -4.69 1.68
CA TYR A 45 3.61 -5.19 1.92
C TYR A 45 2.80 -4.19 2.75
N PHE A 46 1.54 -4.05 2.39
CA PHE A 46 0.53 -3.30 3.13
C PHE A 46 -0.64 -4.24 3.38
N ASP A 47 -0.78 -4.67 4.63
CA ASP A 47 -1.88 -5.50 5.10
C ASP A 47 -3.10 -4.63 5.32
N LEU A 48 -4.06 -4.66 4.39
CA LEU A 48 -5.21 -3.78 4.48
C LEU A 48 -6.27 -4.29 5.44
N GLU A 49 -6.28 -5.57 5.79
CA GLU A 49 -7.25 -6.12 6.74
C GLU A 49 -7.04 -5.50 8.14
N ASN A 50 -5.79 -5.39 8.57
CA ASN A 50 -5.45 -4.76 9.83
C ASN A 50 -5.41 -3.22 9.76
N GLU A 51 -5.00 -2.67 8.61
CA GLU A 51 -4.90 -1.22 8.43
C GLU A 51 -6.28 -0.55 8.22
N TYR A 52 -7.30 -1.27 7.72
CA TYR A 52 -8.63 -0.71 7.46
C TYR A 52 -9.24 -0.07 8.71
N ALA A 53 -9.06 -0.73 9.86
CA ALA A 53 -9.54 -0.25 11.15
C ALA A 53 -8.70 0.92 11.73
N ASN A 54 -7.42 1.05 11.34
CA ASN A 54 -6.45 1.86 12.08
C ASN A 54 -5.85 3.05 11.29
N ALA A 55 -5.93 3.09 9.96
CA ALA A 55 -5.09 3.98 9.14
C ALA A 55 -5.81 4.82 8.08
N GLY A 56 -7.11 5.09 8.27
CA GLY A 56 -7.86 6.06 7.46
C GLY A 56 -8.20 5.57 6.04
N LEU A 57 -8.30 4.26 5.84
CA LEU A 57 -8.79 3.66 4.58
C LEU A 57 -10.28 3.93 4.33
N SER A 58 -11.07 4.18 5.39
CA SER A 58 -12.53 4.33 5.34
C SER A 58 -13.05 5.49 4.49
N GLY A 59 -12.19 6.44 4.09
CA GLY A 59 -12.53 7.56 3.22
C GLY A 59 -11.91 7.49 1.83
N GLN A 60 -11.17 6.43 1.52
CA GLN A 60 -10.46 6.34 0.25
C GLN A 60 -11.30 5.63 -0.81
N LEU A 61 -11.43 6.27 -1.97
CA LEU A 61 -12.13 5.70 -3.14
C LEU A 61 -11.23 4.74 -3.95
N ASN A 62 -9.92 5.01 -4.01
CA ASN A 62 -8.98 4.20 -4.79
C ASN A 62 -7.71 3.90 -3.99
N ILE A 63 -7.29 2.63 -3.99
CA ILE A 63 -6.13 2.15 -3.23
C ILE A 63 -4.83 2.85 -3.61
N LEU A 64 -4.63 3.22 -4.88
CA LEU A 64 -3.42 3.90 -5.35
C LEU A 64 -3.23 5.25 -4.66
N ASN A 65 -4.32 6.00 -4.50
CA ASN A 65 -4.29 7.30 -3.82
C ASN A 65 -3.93 7.12 -2.33
N TRP A 66 -4.29 6.01 -1.69
CA TRP A 66 -3.90 5.74 -0.30
C TRP A 66 -2.42 5.35 -0.18
N LEU A 67 -1.87 4.66 -1.17
CA LEU A 67 -0.43 4.34 -1.20
C LEU A 67 0.45 5.58 -1.40
N GLN A 68 -0.09 6.66 -1.96
CA GLN A 68 0.65 7.91 -2.13
C GLN A 68 1.08 8.47 -0.76
N GLY A 69 2.36 8.82 -0.64
CA GLY A 69 2.96 9.25 0.64
C GLY A 69 3.34 8.11 1.59
N ARG A 70 2.84 6.88 1.36
CA ARG A 70 3.24 5.67 2.12
C ARG A 70 4.33 4.88 1.38
N VAL A 71 4.34 4.94 0.06
CA VAL A 71 5.37 4.31 -0.78
C VAL A 71 6.39 5.36 -1.23
N ALA A 72 7.64 5.20 -0.81
CA ALA A 72 8.72 6.07 -1.26
C ALA A 72 8.89 6.02 -2.80
N GLY A 73 8.79 7.19 -3.43
CA GLY A 73 8.93 7.36 -4.88
C GLY A 73 7.71 6.97 -5.70
N LEU A 74 6.55 6.70 -5.07
CA LEU A 74 5.28 6.55 -5.76
C LEU A 74 4.60 7.90 -5.94
N GLN A 75 4.22 8.19 -7.18
CA GLN A 75 3.36 9.31 -7.55
C GLN A 75 2.13 8.75 -8.25
N VAL A 76 0.97 9.33 -8.01
CA VAL A 76 -0.27 8.95 -8.67
C VAL A 76 -0.80 10.16 -9.43
N TYR A 77 -0.99 9.99 -10.72
CA TYR A 77 -1.55 11.03 -11.58
C TYR A 77 -2.99 10.66 -11.92
N ASN A 78 -3.89 11.61 -11.71
CA ASN A 78 -5.30 11.43 -12.03
C ASN A 78 -5.58 11.99 -13.42
N TYR A 79 -5.96 11.14 -14.36
CA TYR A 79 -6.35 11.50 -15.71
C TYR A 79 -7.82 11.12 -15.92
N TYR A 80 -8.70 12.11 -16.07
CA TYR A 80 -10.13 11.90 -16.27
C TYR A 80 -10.77 10.92 -15.26
N GLY A 81 -10.38 11.00 -13.98
CA GLY A 81 -10.88 10.10 -12.93
C GLY A 81 -10.20 8.72 -12.86
N THR A 82 -9.20 8.46 -13.69
CA THR A 82 -8.37 7.25 -13.61
C THR A 82 -7.05 7.56 -12.92
N ALA A 83 -6.75 6.84 -11.84
CA ALA A 83 -5.51 6.98 -11.07
C ALA A 83 -4.39 6.13 -11.69
N ILE A 84 -3.35 6.76 -12.23
CA ILE A 84 -2.22 6.08 -12.89
C ILE A 84 -0.98 6.16 -11.99
N PRO A 85 -0.44 5.01 -11.53
CA PRO A 85 0.71 4.99 -10.63
C PRO A 85 2.04 5.07 -11.40
N PHE A 86 2.97 5.85 -10.86
CA PHE A 86 4.35 5.98 -11.32
C PHE A 86 5.31 5.74 -10.16
N ILE A 87 6.27 4.84 -10.34
CA ILE A 87 7.32 4.56 -9.37
C ILE A 87 8.64 5.07 -9.95
N ARG A 88 9.28 6.04 -9.28
CA ARG A 88 10.53 6.67 -9.71
C ARG A 88 10.45 7.21 -11.15
N ASN A 89 9.37 7.92 -11.46
CA ASN A 89 9.06 8.52 -12.77
C ASN A 89 8.81 7.51 -13.92
N TYR A 90 8.68 6.22 -13.63
CA TYR A 90 8.26 5.21 -14.61
C TYR A 90 6.85 4.72 -14.30
N PRO A 91 5.98 4.51 -15.31
CA PRO A 91 4.64 3.99 -15.09
C PRO A 91 4.73 2.59 -14.48
N ALA A 92 4.00 2.37 -13.38
CA ALA A 92 3.97 1.08 -12.71
C ALA A 92 2.89 0.16 -13.31
N VAL A 93 3.19 -1.14 -13.39
CA VAL A 93 2.23 -2.14 -13.86
C VAL A 93 1.35 -2.58 -12.68
N ILE A 94 0.06 -2.73 -12.94
CA ILE A 94 -0.92 -3.17 -11.95
C ILE A 94 -1.20 -4.66 -12.17
N TYR A 95 -1.22 -5.40 -11.07
CA TYR A 95 -1.70 -6.77 -11.02
C TYR A 95 -2.81 -6.86 -9.97
N VAL A 96 -3.90 -7.54 -10.30
CA VAL A 96 -4.95 -7.92 -9.35
C VAL A 96 -4.97 -9.43 -9.32
N ASP A 97 -4.75 -10.03 -8.15
CA ASP A 97 -4.63 -11.48 -7.95
C ASP A 97 -3.68 -12.13 -8.97
N GLU A 98 -2.50 -11.52 -9.13
CA GLU A 98 -1.43 -11.93 -10.06
C GLU A 98 -1.77 -11.82 -11.55
N MET A 99 -2.98 -11.39 -11.89
CA MET A 99 -3.40 -11.10 -13.26
C MET A 99 -3.12 -9.65 -13.60
N ARG A 100 -2.48 -9.41 -14.75
CA ARG A 100 -2.18 -8.04 -15.21
C ARG A 100 -3.48 -7.33 -15.57
N THR A 101 -3.70 -6.16 -14.99
CA THR A 101 -4.87 -5.32 -15.25
C THR A 101 -4.47 -3.88 -15.58
N ASP A 102 -5.46 -3.08 -15.99
CA ASP A 102 -5.30 -1.67 -16.27
C ASP A 102 -5.77 -0.79 -15.09
N ALA A 103 -5.41 0.48 -15.12
CA ALA A 103 -5.73 1.42 -14.05
C ALA A 103 -7.24 1.73 -13.94
N THR A 104 -8.01 1.59 -15.02
CA THR A 104 -9.45 1.86 -15.00
C THR A 104 -10.20 0.81 -14.19
N PHE A 105 -9.75 -0.45 -14.22
CA PHE A 105 -10.29 -1.52 -13.38
C PHE A 105 -10.22 -1.18 -11.89
N LEU A 106 -9.12 -0.58 -11.42
CA LEU A 106 -8.97 -0.20 -10.01
C LEU A 106 -9.95 0.88 -9.55
N SER A 107 -10.50 1.69 -10.46
CA SER A 107 -11.54 2.65 -10.10
C SER A 107 -12.88 1.97 -9.76
N MET A 108 -13.05 0.71 -10.15
CA MET A 108 -14.25 -0.09 -9.85
C MET A 108 -14.06 -1.03 -8.67
N LEU A 109 -12.81 -1.29 -8.23
CA LEU A 109 -12.49 -2.19 -7.14
C LEU A 109 -12.60 -1.46 -5.78
N PRO A 110 -13.56 -1.80 -4.92
CA PRO A 110 -13.67 -1.18 -3.60
C PRO A 110 -12.45 -1.48 -2.73
N VAL A 111 -11.91 -0.46 -2.07
CA VAL A 111 -10.73 -0.61 -1.20
C VAL A 111 -10.97 -1.59 -0.06
N GLN A 112 -12.22 -1.69 0.42
CA GLN A 112 -12.66 -2.63 1.46
C GLN A 112 -12.53 -4.11 1.06
N ASP A 113 -12.53 -4.42 -0.25
CA ASP A 113 -12.47 -5.79 -0.75
C ASP A 113 -11.02 -6.24 -0.98
N ILE A 114 -10.05 -5.36 -0.71
CA ILE A 114 -8.63 -5.63 -0.85
C ILE A 114 -8.09 -6.12 0.50
N ALA A 115 -7.40 -7.24 0.49
CA ALA A 115 -6.75 -7.81 1.67
C ALA A 115 -5.30 -7.33 1.82
N LEU A 116 -4.56 -7.33 0.71
CA LEU A 116 -3.12 -7.08 0.71
C LEU A 116 -2.72 -6.28 -0.52
N VAL A 117 -1.78 -5.36 -0.34
CA VAL A 117 -1.07 -4.73 -1.45
C VAL A 117 0.42 -4.97 -1.30
N LYS A 118 1.04 -5.44 -2.39
CA LYS A 118 2.49 -5.59 -2.50
C LYS A 118 3.03 -4.62 -3.55
N VAL A 119 3.93 -3.74 -3.13
CA VAL A 119 4.59 -2.77 -4.00
C VAL A 119 6.01 -3.22 -4.31
N ILE A 120 6.26 -3.53 -5.57
CA ILE A 120 7.53 -4.04 -6.10
C ILE A 120 8.22 -2.90 -6.83
N LYS A 121 9.20 -2.25 -6.19
CA LYS A 121 9.89 -1.09 -6.79
C LYS A 121 10.81 -1.47 -7.96
N ASN A 122 11.38 -2.68 -7.93
CA ASN A 122 12.23 -3.22 -8.97
C ASN A 122 11.56 -4.48 -9.55
N ALA A 123 10.77 -4.31 -10.61
CA ALA A 123 9.97 -5.37 -11.21
C ALA A 123 10.56 -5.91 -12.53
N SER A 124 11.88 -5.84 -12.70
CA SER A 124 12.57 -6.29 -13.92
C SER A 124 12.31 -7.77 -14.22
N VAL A 125 12.16 -8.60 -13.18
CA VAL A 125 11.83 -10.03 -13.31
C VAL A 125 10.41 -10.24 -13.87
N LEU A 126 9.52 -9.27 -13.68
CA LEU A 126 8.17 -9.24 -14.25
C LEU A 126 8.13 -8.55 -15.63
N GLY A 127 9.28 -8.30 -16.25
CA GLY A 127 9.38 -7.71 -17.59
C GLY A 127 9.06 -6.22 -17.68
N THR A 128 9.00 -5.51 -16.54
CA THR A 128 8.69 -4.07 -16.51
C THR A 128 9.86 -3.24 -15.97
N ARG A 129 10.10 -2.10 -16.62
CA ARG A 129 11.09 -1.11 -16.19
C ARG A 129 10.55 -0.22 -15.05
N GLY A 130 9.24 0.06 -15.09
CA GLY A 130 8.54 0.63 -13.94
C GLY A 130 8.25 -0.44 -12.92
N GLY A 131 8.12 -0.06 -11.64
CA GLY A 131 7.74 -1.01 -10.60
C GLY A 131 6.39 -1.68 -10.88
N ALA A 132 5.99 -2.58 -10.01
CA ALA A 132 4.69 -3.22 -10.05
C ALA A 132 3.93 -2.99 -8.74
N ILE A 133 2.61 -2.91 -8.83
CA ILE A 133 1.71 -2.89 -7.68
C ILE A 133 0.81 -4.10 -7.84
N ALA A 134 1.00 -5.10 -6.98
CA ALA A 134 0.15 -6.28 -6.90
C ALA A 134 -0.88 -6.08 -5.79
N ILE A 135 -2.14 -6.25 -6.12
CA ILE A 135 -3.30 -6.06 -5.27
C ILE A 135 -3.97 -7.42 -5.14
N TYR A 136 -4.26 -7.84 -3.92
CA TYR A 136 -4.91 -9.12 -3.66
C TYR A 136 -6.25 -8.87 -3.00
N THR A 137 -7.31 -9.40 -3.59
CA THR A 137 -8.64 -9.27 -3.01
C THR A 137 -8.83 -10.26 -1.87
N LYS A 138 -9.72 -9.92 -0.93
CA LYS A 138 -10.20 -10.86 0.07
C LYS A 138 -10.80 -12.05 -0.65
N ARG A 139 -10.39 -13.27 -0.28
CA ARG A 139 -11.13 -14.47 -0.68
C ARG A 139 -12.36 -14.51 0.22
N GLY A 140 -13.55 -14.65 -0.37
CA GLY A 140 -14.73 -14.90 0.44
C GLY A 140 -14.45 -16.09 1.35
N GLU A 141 -14.81 -15.98 2.63
CA GLU A 141 -15.16 -17.16 3.41
C GLU A 141 -16.18 -17.90 2.52
N ALA A 142 -15.75 -18.96 1.84
CA ALA A 142 -16.71 -19.89 1.30
C ALA A 142 -17.46 -20.35 2.53
N ASP A 143 -18.76 -20.05 2.60
CA ASP A 143 -19.63 -20.51 3.67
C ASP A 143 -19.35 -22.00 3.87
N GLU A 144 -18.62 -22.34 4.93
CA GLU A 144 -18.50 -23.71 5.42
C GLU A 144 -19.85 -24.01 6.07
N GLU A 145 -20.90 -24.12 5.23
CA GLU A 145 -22.17 -24.67 5.64
C GLU A 145 -21.95 -26.15 5.95
N GLU A 146 -22.06 -26.45 7.24
CA GLU A 146 -22.12 -27.75 7.90
C GLU A 146 -22.55 -28.90 6.97
N SER A 147 -21.61 -29.77 6.60
CA SER A 147 -21.94 -31.16 6.29
C SER A 147 -21.93 -31.99 7.59
N GLU A 148 -22.79 -31.64 8.54
CA GLU A 148 -23.16 -32.47 9.69
C GLU A 148 -24.66 -32.79 9.67
N GLU A 149 -25.21 -33.32 8.57
CA GLU A 149 -26.38 -34.21 8.71
C GLU A 149 -26.59 -35.14 7.50
N SER A 150 -26.01 -36.33 7.56
CA SER A 150 -26.68 -37.51 7.00
C SER A 150 -26.29 -38.74 7.82
N GLY A 151 -26.79 -38.76 9.06
CA GLY A 151 -27.00 -40.00 9.77
C GLY A 151 -28.35 -40.59 9.35
N LYS A 152 -28.32 -41.70 8.61
CA LYS A 152 -29.25 -42.80 8.85
C LYS A 152 -28.68 -44.13 8.37
#